data_AF-A0A2V5JDB0-F1
#
_entry.id   AF-A0A2V5JDB0-F1
#
_cell.length_a   1.000
_cell.length_b   1.000
_cell.length_c   1.000
_cell.angle_alpha   90.00
_cell.angle_beta   90.00
_cell.angle_gamma   90.00
#
_symmetry.space_group_name_H-M   'P 1'
#
loop_
_entity.id
_entity.type
_entity.pdbx_description
1 polymer ?
#
loop_
_entity_poly.entity_id
_entity_poly.type
_entity_poly.pdbx_seq_one_letter_code
_entity_poly.pdbx_strand_id
1 'polypeptide(L)'
;MIYIVRGVFTRSLKKQTADSLARMTYGVVCFATLFSFVGTVLGGIWADQSWGRFWGWDPKENGAVLIVLWCAIILHARWGGFIRQRGLMIMALFGNVVTSFSWFGVNMLGVGLHSYGFMQKAFPWLVGFMLSQFALMCVAAMPLERWRSFRTAGASAIGGRPRISPAPSAG
;
A
#
# COMPACT_ATOMS: atom_id res chain seq x y z
N MET A 1 2.33 4.44 -5.60
CA MET A 1 1.81 5.65 -6.29
C MET A 1 1.78 5.55 -7.82
N ILE A 2 2.86 5.12 -8.49
CA ILE A 2 2.98 5.10 -9.97
C ILE A 2 1.84 4.34 -10.68
N TYR A 3 1.36 3.21 -10.13
CA TYR A 3 0.26 2.45 -10.73
C TYR A 3 -1.10 3.18 -10.67
N ILE A 4 -1.39 3.94 -9.60
CA ILE A 4 -2.64 4.71 -9.48
C ILE A 4 -2.58 5.92 -10.41
N VAL A 5 -1.48 6.66 -10.41
CA VAL A 5 -1.29 7.80 -11.32
C VAL A 5 -1.35 7.36 -12.77
N ARG A 6 -0.67 6.28 -13.15
CA ARG A 6 -0.72 5.78 -14.53
C ARG A 6 -2.08 5.16 -14.89
N GLY A 7 -2.81 4.58 -13.94
CA GLY A 7 -4.14 4.01 -14.18
C GLY A 7 -5.24 5.05 -14.35
N VAL A 8 -5.13 6.18 -13.64
CA VAL A 8 -6.08 7.30 -13.66
C VAL A 8 -5.77 8.30 -14.78
N PHE A 9 -4.49 8.64 -14.99
CA PHE A 9 -4.08 9.66 -15.98
C PHE A 9 -3.66 9.08 -17.34
N THR A 10 -3.33 7.80 -17.47
CA THR A 10 -2.73 7.24 -18.70
C THR A 10 -3.44 5.96 -19.19
N ARG A 11 -3.65 5.86 -20.51
CA ARG A 11 -4.28 4.69 -21.17
C ARG A 11 -3.36 3.45 -21.29
N SER A 12 -2.17 3.47 -20.69
CA SER A 12 -1.09 2.49 -20.94
C SER A 12 -0.73 1.66 -19.70
N LEU A 13 -1.73 1.19 -18.96
CA LEU A 13 -1.49 0.18 -17.92
C LEU A 13 -1.58 -1.21 -18.56
N LYS A 14 -0.54 -1.58 -19.31
CA LYS A 14 -0.42 -2.92 -19.89
C LYS A 14 -0.35 -3.96 -18.75
N LYS A 15 -1.04 -5.10 -18.91
CA LYS A 15 -1.11 -6.19 -17.91
C LYS A 15 0.29 -6.60 -17.38
N GLN A 16 1.27 -6.64 -18.27
CA GLN A 16 2.67 -6.94 -17.94
C GLN A 16 3.30 -5.92 -16.99
N THR A 17 3.06 -4.62 -17.18
CA THR A 17 3.57 -3.56 -16.28
C THR A 17 2.90 -3.61 -14.91
N ALA A 18 1.59 -3.89 -14.87
CA ALA A 18 0.85 -4.09 -13.63
C ALA A 18 1.40 -5.26 -12.81
N ASP A 19 1.71 -6.39 -13.47
CA ASP A 19 2.28 -7.57 -12.82
C ASP A 19 3.69 -7.32 -12.30
N SER A 20 4.54 -6.61 -13.07
CA SER A 20 5.86 -6.22 -12.60
C SER A 20 5.79 -5.31 -11.37
N LEU A 21 4.92 -4.30 -11.37
CA LEU A 21 4.75 -3.41 -10.20
C LEU A 21 4.22 -4.17 -8.97
N ALA A 22 3.29 -5.10 -9.17
CA ALA A 22 2.77 -5.93 -8.08
C ALA A 22 3.84 -6.84 -7.50
N ARG A 23 4.69 -7.47 -8.34
CA ARG A 23 5.83 -8.28 -7.87
C ARG A 23 6.86 -7.45 -7.12
N MET A 24 7.21 -6.27 -7.63
CA MET A 24 8.14 -5.36 -6.95
C MET A 24 7.60 -4.92 -5.59
N THR A 25 6.33 -4.51 -5.54
CA THR A 25 5.69 -4.07 -4.29
C THR A 25 5.61 -5.23 -3.29
N TYR A 26 5.30 -6.43 -3.76
CA TYR A 26 5.33 -7.63 -2.91
C TYR A 26 6.73 -7.90 -2.35
N GLY A 27 7.77 -7.83 -3.18
CA GLY A 27 9.16 -7.98 -2.73
C GLY A 27 9.53 -6.94 -1.68
N VAL A 28 9.17 -5.66 -1.91
CA VAL A 28 9.39 -4.59 -0.93
C VAL A 28 8.67 -4.86 0.39
N VAL A 29 7.42 -5.35 0.36
CA VAL A 29 6.69 -5.71 1.59
C VAL A 29 7.39 -6.84 2.34
N CYS A 30 7.86 -7.89 1.66
CA CYS A 30 8.61 -8.96 2.32
C CYS A 30 9.87 -8.45 3.02
N PHE A 31 10.67 -7.61 2.34
CA PHE A 31 11.84 -6.99 2.95
C PHE A 31 11.45 -6.08 4.12
N ALA A 32 10.41 -5.24 3.94
CA ALA A 32 9.91 -4.36 4.99
C ALA A 32 9.49 -5.15 6.23
N THR A 33 8.80 -6.28 6.08
CA THR A 33 8.44 -7.16 7.21
C THR A 33 9.68 -7.64 7.95
N LEU A 34 10.67 -8.16 7.22
CA LEU A 34 11.90 -8.71 7.84
C LEU A 34 12.70 -7.63 8.56
N PHE A 35 12.98 -6.50 7.89
CA PHE A 35 13.74 -5.41 8.49
C PHE A 35 12.99 -4.70 9.61
N SER A 36 11.67 -4.54 9.48
CA SER A 36 10.85 -3.94 10.55
C SER A 36 10.79 -4.84 11.77
N PHE A 37 10.67 -6.17 11.60
CA PHE A 37 10.66 -7.11 12.70
C PHE A 37 12.01 -7.14 13.42
N VAL A 38 13.10 -7.31 12.67
CA VAL A 38 14.47 -7.30 13.22
C VAL A 38 14.77 -5.96 13.89
N GLY A 39 14.41 -4.84 13.25
CA GLY A 39 14.59 -3.51 13.82
C GLY A 39 13.82 -3.30 15.11
N THR A 40 12.61 -3.86 15.24
CA THR A 40 11.81 -3.78 16.48
C THR A 40 12.48 -4.57 17.61
N VAL A 41 12.96 -5.79 17.32
CA VAL A 41 13.67 -6.63 18.31
C VAL A 41 14.98 -5.99 18.75
N LEU A 42 15.80 -5.52 17.80
CA LEU A 42 17.06 -4.82 18.10
C LEU A 42 16.81 -3.52 18.88
N GLY A 43 15.75 -2.80 18.55
CA GLY A 43 15.32 -1.62 19.31
C GLY A 43 14.95 -1.95 20.76
N GLY A 44 14.24 -3.05 21.00
CA GLY A 44 13.91 -3.53 22.35
C GLY A 44 15.15 -3.94 23.16
N ILE A 45 16.12 -4.63 22.54
CA ILE A 45 17.39 -4.98 23.19
C ILE A 45 18.17 -3.72 23.59
N TRP A 46 18.22 -2.72 22.70
CA TRP A 46 18.90 -1.46 23.00
C TRP A 46 18.18 -0.66 24.10
N ALA A 47 16.84 -0.68 24.12
CA ALA A 47 16.05 -0.04 25.16
C ALA A 47 16.29 -0.67 26.54
N ASP A 48 16.45 -2.00 26.59
CA ASP A 48 16.82 -2.72 27.82
C ASP A 48 18.17 -2.26 28.37
N GLN A 49 19.17 -2.13 27.50
CA GLN A 49 20.50 -1.64 27.90
C GLN A 49 20.50 -0.15 28.32
N SER A 50 19.62 0.67 27.73
CA SER A 50 19.61 2.12 27.96
C SER A 50 18.75 2.55 29.16
N TRP A 51 17.63 1.86 29.38
CA TRP A 51 16.62 2.25 30.37
C TRP A 51 16.21 1.12 31.32
N GLY A 52 16.87 -0.05 31.24
CA GLY A 52 16.65 -1.18 32.13
C GLY A 52 15.32 -1.92 31.91
N ARG A 53 14.66 -1.71 30.76
CA ARG A 53 13.48 -2.48 30.36
C ARG A 53 13.45 -2.75 28.86
N PHE A 54 13.06 -3.97 28.50
CA PHE A 54 12.89 -4.39 27.11
C PHE A 54 11.71 -3.73 26.38
N TRP A 55 10.59 -3.49 27.08
CA TRP A 55 9.36 -2.94 26.50
C TRP A 55 8.55 -2.16 27.54
N GLY A 56 8.03 -0.99 27.18
CA GLY A 56 7.24 -0.08 28.03
C GLY A 56 5.88 0.34 27.48
N TRP A 57 5.41 -0.19 26.34
CA TRP A 57 4.17 0.19 25.66
C TRP A 57 4.07 1.69 25.33
N ASP A 58 5.20 2.36 25.15
CA ASP A 58 5.19 3.77 24.80
C ASP A 58 4.70 3.96 23.35
N PRO A 59 4.26 5.16 22.96
CA PRO A 59 3.77 5.41 21.61
C PRO A 59 4.76 5.01 20.50
N LYS A 60 6.07 5.06 20.75
CA LYS A 60 7.09 4.67 19.75
C LYS A 60 7.17 3.16 19.58
N GLU A 61 7.22 2.42 20.68
CA GLU A 61 7.15 0.96 20.68
C GLU A 61 5.86 0.44 20.01
N ASN A 62 4.72 1.04 20.33
CA ASN A 62 3.44 0.71 19.70
C ASN A 62 3.44 1.00 18.20
N GLY A 63 4.07 2.11 17.78
CA GLY A 63 4.26 2.44 16.37
C GLY A 63 5.09 1.40 15.63
N ALA A 64 6.20 0.96 16.23
CA ALA A 64 7.06 -0.08 15.65
C ALA A 64 6.30 -1.40 15.44
N VAL A 65 5.54 -1.84 16.45
CA VAL A 65 4.68 -3.03 16.34
C VAL A 65 3.61 -2.87 15.26
N LEU A 66 2.98 -1.68 15.18
CA LEU A 66 1.96 -1.40 14.18
C LEU A 66 2.50 -1.57 12.74
N ILE A 67 3.73 -1.12 12.45
CA ILE A 67 4.37 -1.29 11.14
C ILE A 67 4.59 -2.78 10.84
N VAL A 68 5.14 -3.53 11.79
CA VAL A 68 5.39 -4.98 11.64
C VAL A 68 4.09 -5.72 11.36
N LEU A 69 3.06 -5.48 12.19
CA LEU A 69 1.76 -6.11 12.05
C LEU A 69 1.10 -5.75 10.73
N TRP A 70 1.19 -4.50 10.30
CA TRP A 70 0.62 -4.09 9.01
C TRP A 70 1.28 -4.80 7.83
N CYS A 71 2.61 -4.91 7.85
CA CYS A 71 3.34 -5.64 6.81
C CYS A 71 2.99 -7.14 6.82
N ALA A 72 2.84 -7.74 8.00
CA ALA A 72 2.38 -9.13 8.16
C ALA A 72 0.96 -9.34 7.63
N ILE A 73 0.02 -8.41 7.88
CA ILE A 73 -1.35 -8.46 7.37
C ILE A 73 -1.36 -8.41 5.84
N ILE A 74 -0.56 -7.55 5.22
CA ILE A 74 -0.47 -7.48 3.75
C ILE A 74 0.01 -8.83 3.19
N LEU A 75 1.05 -9.42 3.81
CA LEU A 75 1.60 -10.69 3.37
C LEU A 75 0.59 -11.83 3.55
N HIS A 76 -0.07 -11.89 4.71
CA HIS A 76 -1.08 -12.90 5.03
C HIS A 76 -2.30 -12.80 4.10
N ALA A 77 -2.81 -11.58 3.88
CA ALA A 77 -3.92 -11.35 2.96
C ALA A 77 -3.56 -11.76 1.52
N ARG A 78 -2.30 -11.57 1.11
CA ARG A 78 -1.81 -11.99 -0.21
C ARG A 78 -1.67 -13.50 -0.31
N TRP A 79 -1.12 -14.14 0.72
CA TRP A 79 -0.96 -15.59 0.78
C TRP A 79 -2.32 -16.30 0.82
N GLY A 80 -3.27 -15.78 1.59
CA GLY A 80 -4.64 -16.29 1.69
C GLY A 80 -5.52 -16.00 0.46
N GLY A 81 -4.98 -15.38 -0.60
CA GLY A 81 -5.72 -15.10 -1.83
C GLY A 81 -6.79 -14.01 -1.72
N PHE A 82 -6.95 -13.37 -0.55
CA PHE A 82 -7.93 -12.31 -0.30
C PHE A 82 -7.67 -11.05 -1.13
N ILE A 83 -6.41 -10.77 -1.49
CA ILE A 83 -6.02 -9.56 -2.23
C ILE A 83 -5.33 -9.84 -3.58
N ARG A 84 -5.92 -9.30 -4.66
CA ARG A 84 -5.29 -9.23 -6.01
C ARG A 84 -4.36 -8.01 -6.10
N GLN A 85 -3.81 -7.71 -7.30
CA GLN A 85 -2.86 -6.60 -7.49
C GLN A 85 -3.37 -5.25 -6.92
N ARG A 86 -4.68 -5.01 -6.94
CA ARG A 86 -5.30 -3.79 -6.41
C ARG A 86 -5.33 -3.71 -4.90
N GLY A 87 -5.74 -4.80 -4.24
CA GLY A 87 -5.74 -4.83 -2.78
C GLY A 87 -4.33 -4.62 -2.23
N LEU A 88 -3.34 -5.25 -2.85
CA LEU A 88 -1.92 -5.06 -2.50
C LEU A 88 -1.46 -3.61 -2.66
N MET A 89 -1.86 -2.95 -3.73
CA MET A 89 -1.61 -1.53 -3.99
C MET A 89 -2.26 -0.60 -2.97
N ILE A 90 -3.53 -0.85 -2.60
CA ILE A 90 -4.29 -0.05 -1.63
C ILE A 90 -3.71 -0.23 -0.22
N MET A 91 -3.41 -1.46 0.17
CA MET A 91 -2.83 -1.72 1.48
C MET A 91 -1.40 -1.20 1.61
N ALA A 92 -0.62 -1.17 0.53
CA ALA A 92 0.68 -0.51 0.50
C ALA A 92 0.56 1.02 0.68
N LEU A 93 -0.49 1.65 0.13
CA LEU A 93 -0.78 3.07 0.38
C LEU A 93 -1.12 3.32 1.85
N PHE A 94 -1.96 2.48 2.44
CA PHE A 94 -2.26 2.56 3.87
C PHE A 94 -1.01 2.32 4.72
N GLY A 95 -0.12 1.42 4.28
CA GLY A 95 1.18 1.20 4.92
C GLY A 95 2.01 2.48 5.02
N ASN A 96 1.99 3.35 3.99
CA ASN A 96 2.65 4.66 4.09
C ASN A 96 2.03 5.55 5.16
N VAL A 97 0.70 5.53 5.34
CA VAL A 97 0.02 6.28 6.41
C VAL A 97 0.47 5.79 7.78
N VAL A 98 0.48 4.47 7.97
CA VAL A 98 0.93 3.79 9.20
C VAL A 98 2.38 4.15 9.51
N THR A 99 3.29 4.03 8.54
CA THR A 99 4.70 4.36 8.71
C THR A 99 4.90 5.84 9.04
N SER A 100 4.22 6.76 8.33
CA SER A 100 4.31 8.19 8.63
C SER A 100 3.75 8.55 10.00
N PHE A 101 2.67 7.90 10.45
CA PHE A 101 2.16 8.05 11.82
C PHE A 101 3.17 7.56 12.85
N SER A 102 3.74 6.38 12.64
CA SER A 102 4.72 5.79 13.55
C SER A 102 6.05 6.55 13.59
N TRP A 103 6.43 7.26 12.54
CA TRP A 103 7.67 8.04 12.52
C TRP A 103 7.49 9.46 13.04
N PHE A 104 6.42 10.12 12.64
CA PHE A 104 6.20 11.53 12.97
C PHE A 104 5.10 11.67 14.02
N GLY A 105 3.94 11.04 13.83
CA GLY A 105 2.78 11.16 14.72
C GLY A 105 3.05 10.79 16.18
N VAL A 106 3.72 9.66 16.43
CA VAL A 106 4.04 9.22 17.81
C VAL A 106 4.98 10.17 18.54
N ASN A 107 5.87 10.87 17.81
CA ASN A 107 6.74 11.90 18.39
C ASN A 107 5.97 13.18 18.77
N MET A 108 4.81 13.42 18.14
CA MET A 108 3.97 14.59 18.39
C MET A 108 2.99 14.41 19.55
N LEU A 109 2.77 13.17 20.01
CA LEU A 109 1.84 12.88 21.11
C LEU A 109 2.36 13.39 22.48
N GLY A 110 3.61 13.84 22.57
CA GLY A 110 4.13 14.48 23.79
C GLY A 110 4.38 13.52 24.96
N VAL A 111 4.12 12.22 24.79
CA VAL A 111 4.20 11.20 25.83
C VAL A 111 5.42 10.32 25.59
N GLY A 112 6.29 10.21 26.60
CA GLY A 112 7.50 9.38 26.60
C GLY A 112 8.81 10.18 26.74
N LEU A 113 9.89 9.48 27.09
CA LEU A 113 11.25 10.02 27.38
C LEU A 113 11.94 10.75 26.20
N HIS A 114 11.24 10.93 25.08
CA HIS A 114 11.77 11.49 23.83
C HIS A 114 10.84 12.54 23.20
N SER A 115 10.00 13.21 24.00
CA SER A 115 9.22 14.35 23.50
C SER A 115 10.14 15.55 23.27
N TYR A 116 10.60 15.75 22.04
CA TYR A 116 11.20 17.02 21.64
C TYR A 116 10.07 17.93 21.16
N GLY A 117 9.70 18.91 21.98
CA GLY A 117 8.60 19.87 21.79
C GLY A 117 8.69 20.80 20.57
N PHE A 118 9.42 20.43 19.52
CA PHE A 118 9.70 21.24 18.33
C PHE A 118 8.81 20.91 17.11
N MET A 119 7.93 19.92 17.20
CA MET A 119 7.28 19.38 15.99
C MET A 119 5.94 20.05 15.61
N GLN A 120 5.46 21.09 16.31
CA GLN A 120 4.17 21.76 16.00
C GLN A 120 4.05 22.24 14.53
N LYS A 121 5.16 22.66 13.90
CA LYS A 121 5.17 23.06 12.48
C LYS A 121 5.06 21.90 11.49
N ALA A 122 5.43 20.67 11.88
CA ALA A 122 5.34 19.51 11.00
C ALA A 122 3.98 18.80 11.07
N PHE A 123 3.15 19.10 12.08
CA PHE A 123 1.79 18.58 12.20
C PHE A 123 0.93 18.78 10.93
N PRO A 124 0.78 20.01 10.39
CA PRO A 124 -0.06 20.23 9.21
C PRO A 124 0.48 19.52 7.97
N TRP A 125 1.81 19.35 7.85
CA TRP A 125 2.42 18.61 6.75
C TRP A 125 2.15 17.10 6.86
N LEU A 126 2.21 16.54 8.08
CA LEU A 126 1.87 15.14 8.33
C LEU A 126 0.40 14.87 8.02
N VAL A 127 -0.50 15.73 8.52
CA VAL A 127 -1.94 15.63 8.26
C VAL A 127 -2.22 15.78 6.76
N GLY A 128 -1.60 16.75 6.09
CA GLY A 128 -1.69 16.93 4.64
C GLY A 128 -1.21 15.70 3.87
N PHE A 129 -0.10 15.08 4.28
CA PHE A 129 0.38 13.84 3.69
C PHE A 129 -0.61 12.68 3.91
N MET A 130 -1.12 12.48 5.12
CA MET A 130 -2.11 11.44 5.42
C MET A 130 -3.38 11.61 4.59
N LEU A 131 -3.92 12.83 4.54
CA LEU A 131 -5.08 13.17 3.72
C LEU A 131 -4.81 12.90 2.23
N SER A 132 -3.61 13.21 1.74
CA SER A 132 -3.23 12.88 0.35
C SER A 132 -3.21 11.37 0.09
N GLN A 133 -2.72 10.55 1.04
CA GLN A 133 -2.74 9.09 0.91
C GLN A 133 -4.16 8.53 0.94
N PHE A 134 -5.01 9.02 1.84
CA PHE A 134 -6.41 8.64 1.91
C PHE A 134 -7.16 9.05 0.63
N ALA A 135 -6.92 10.25 0.11
CA ALA A 135 -7.47 10.68 -1.17
C ALA A 135 -7.04 9.73 -2.31
N LEU A 136 -5.76 9.33 -2.34
CA LEU A 136 -5.27 8.36 -3.32
C LEU A 136 -5.86 6.95 -3.11
N MET A 137 -6.15 6.53 -1.88
CA MET A 137 -6.87 5.29 -1.60
C MET A 137 -8.31 5.36 -2.11
N CYS A 138 -9.03 6.46 -1.86
CA CYS A 138 -10.38 6.67 -2.39
C CYS A 138 -10.39 6.64 -3.92
N VAL A 139 -9.38 7.24 -4.56
CA VAL A 139 -9.21 7.19 -6.02
C VAL A 139 -8.88 5.78 -6.52
N ALA A 140 -8.09 5.01 -5.76
CA ALA A 140 -7.76 3.62 -6.07
C ALA A 140 -8.93 2.65 -5.83
N ALA A 141 -9.84 2.99 -4.91
CA ALA A 141 -11.06 2.23 -4.61
C ALA A 141 -12.19 2.51 -5.61
N MET A 142 -12.06 3.52 -6.48
CA MET A 142 -13.08 3.81 -7.48
C MET A 142 -13.32 2.63 -8.45
N PRO A 143 -14.59 2.38 -8.85
CA PRO A 143 -14.95 1.27 -9.70
C PRO A 143 -14.34 1.36 -11.10
N LEU A 144 -14.06 0.17 -11.65
CA LEU A 144 -13.38 -0.11 -12.92
C LEU A 144 -13.93 0.65 -14.14
N GLU A 145 -15.23 0.92 -14.13
CA GLU A 145 -15.97 1.60 -15.19
C GLU A 145 -15.52 3.06 -15.38
N ARG A 146 -15.05 3.70 -14.30
CA ARG A 146 -14.54 5.07 -14.32
C ARG A 146 -13.07 5.15 -14.69
N TRP A 147 -12.34 4.04 -14.65
CA TRP A 147 -10.95 3.99 -15.08
C TRP A 147 -10.88 3.94 -16.60
N ARG A 148 -10.35 5.03 -17.21
CA ARG A 148 -10.20 5.21 -18.66
C ARG A 148 -9.49 4.05 -19.38
N SER A 149 -8.75 3.22 -18.65
CA SER A 149 -7.99 2.06 -19.14
C SER A 149 -8.85 0.85 -19.51
N PHE A 150 -10.08 0.70 -18.98
CA PHE A 150 -10.94 -0.48 -19.24
C PHE A 150 -12.18 -0.19 -20.10
N ARG A 151 -12.44 1.07 -20.48
CA ARG A 151 -13.62 1.45 -21.28
C ARG A 151 -13.67 0.85 -22.69
N THR A 152 -12.56 0.35 -23.24
CA THR A 152 -12.51 -0.16 -24.64
C THR A 152 -12.66 -1.68 -24.76
N ALA A 153 -12.46 -2.46 -23.69
CA ALA A 153 -12.62 -3.92 -23.77
C ALA A 153 -14.10 -4.34 -23.95
N GLY A 154 -15.05 -3.57 -23.39
CA GLY A 154 -16.48 -3.82 -23.56
C GLY A 154 -17.03 -3.44 -24.94
N ALA A 155 -16.43 -2.46 -25.62
CA ALA A 155 -16.90 -2.00 -26.93
C ALA A 155 -16.50 -2.93 -28.08
N SER A 156 -15.36 -3.62 -27.97
CA SER A 156 -14.88 -4.52 -29.03
C SER A 156 -15.52 -5.92 -28.99
N ALA A 157 -16.15 -6.30 -27.87
CA ALA A 157 -16.82 -7.60 -27.72
C ALA A 157 -18.23 -7.63 -28.35
N ILE A 158 -18.83 -6.47 -28.63
CA ILE A 158 -20.20 -6.37 -29.17
C ILE A 158 -20.21 -6.31 -30.72
N GLY A 159 -19.06 -6.06 -31.37
CA GLY A 159 -18.97 -5.89 -32.83
C GLY A 159 -18.59 -7.14 -33.64
N GLY A 160 -18.18 -8.24 -32.99
CA GLY A 160 -17.67 -9.44 -33.67
C GLY A 160 -18.73 -10.49 -33.91
N ARG A 161 -19.77 -10.23 -34.72
CA ARG A 161 -20.57 -11.34 -35.28
C ARG A 161 -19.64 -12.15 -36.20
N PRO A 162 -19.46 -13.46 -35.99
CA PRO A 162 -18.75 -14.28 -36.97
C PRO A 162 -19.53 -14.24 -38.28
N ARG A 163 -18.89 -13.72 -39.34
CA ARG A 163 -19.43 -13.79 -40.70
C ARG A 163 -19.43 -15.27 -41.08
N ILE A 164 -20.60 -15.90 -41.00
CA ILE A 164 -20.83 -17.26 -41.45
C ILE A 164 -20.65 -17.24 -42.97
N SER A 165 -19.53 -17.76 -43.47
CA SER A 165 -19.36 -17.99 -44.90
C SER A 165 -20.31 -19.12 -45.32
N PRO A 166 -21.13 -18.95 -46.38
CA PRO A 166 -21.95 -20.05 -46.87
C PRO A 166 -21.04 -21.19 -47.36
N ALA A 167 -21.35 -22.41 -46.94
CA ALA A 167 -20.63 -23.61 -47.33
C ALA A 167 -20.69 -23.81 -48.85
N PRO A 168 -19.61 -24.30 -49.49
CA PRO A 168 -19.67 -24.68 -50.89
C PRO A 168 -20.64 -25.86 -51.05
N SER A 169 -21.67 -25.68 -51.87
CA SER A 169 -22.59 -26.72 -52.29
C SER A 169 -21.81 -27.81 -53.03
N ALA A 170 -21.79 -29.02 -52.47
CA ALA A 170 -21.42 -30.22 -53.20
C ALA A 170 -22.54 -30.56 -54.20
N GLY A 171 -22.17 -30.71 -55.47
CA GLY A 171 -23.07 -31.05 -56.58
C GLY A 171 -22.36 -30.83 -57.91
#